data_AF-A0A6V7I6I2-F1
#
_entry.id   AF-A0A6V7I6I2-F1
#
_cell.length_a   1.000
_cell.length_b   1.000
_cell.length_c   1.000
_cell.angle_alpha   90.00
_cell.angle_beta   90.00
_cell.angle_gamma   90.00
#
_symmetry.space_group_name_H-M   'P 1'
#
loop_
_entity.id
_entity.type
_entity.pdbx_description
1 polymer ?
#
loop_
_entity_poly.entity_id
_entity_poly.type
_entity_poly.pdbx_seq_one_letter_code
_entity_poly.pdbx_strand_id
1 'polypeptide(L)'
;DVLHRDMNNSVVLPSLQSTNCILSSCIADLNMDSVNEILLGTYSREVFVFSYSSRHSKWKLLDKRKFDSPVHSMCYLDLTGDGMKELVVLTQRGVYILQ
;
A
#
# COMPACT_ATOMS: atom_id res chain seq x y z
N ASP A 1 -18.08 9.07 -1.41
CA ASP A 1 -19.04 10.18 -1.52
C ASP A 1 -18.31 11.51 -1.42
N VAL A 2 -17.55 11.87 -2.46
CA VAL A 2 -16.81 13.14 -2.55
C VAL A 2 -17.75 14.28 -2.96
N LEU A 3 -18.85 13.94 -3.64
CA LEU A 3 -19.83 14.88 -4.17
C LEU A 3 -20.77 15.42 -3.08
N HIS A 4 -21.06 14.68 -2.01
CA HIS A 4 -21.91 15.16 -0.91
C HIS A 4 -21.19 15.51 0.40
N ARG A 5 -19.92 15.13 0.60
CA ARG A 5 -19.24 15.30 1.91
C ARG A 5 -18.02 16.24 1.91
N ASP A 6 -17.69 16.89 0.79
CA ASP A 6 -16.46 17.69 0.64
C ASP A 6 -15.17 16.89 0.97
N MET A 7 -13.99 17.52 0.89
CA MET A 7 -12.73 16.94 1.37
C MET A 7 -12.57 16.98 2.90
N ASN A 8 -13.66 17.14 3.65
CA ASN A 8 -13.61 17.36 5.10
C ASN A 8 -13.41 16.09 5.93
N ASN A 9 -13.45 14.90 5.32
CA ASN A 9 -13.25 13.64 6.03
C ASN A 9 -11.86 13.04 5.73
N SER A 10 -10.80 13.81 6.00
CA SER A 10 -9.43 13.32 5.92
C SER A 10 -9.10 12.48 7.15
N VAL A 11 -8.72 11.22 6.96
CA VAL A 11 -8.23 10.35 8.03
C VAL A 11 -6.71 10.33 8.00
N VAL A 12 -6.08 10.62 9.13
CA VAL A 12 -4.62 10.54 9.27
C VAL A 12 -4.23 9.09 9.51
N LEU A 13 -3.37 8.55 8.64
CA LEU A 13 -2.78 7.23 8.83
C LEU A 13 -1.76 7.30 9.98
N PRO A 14 -1.86 6.41 11.00
CA PRO A 14 -0.84 6.35 12.04
C PRO A 14 0.48 5.85 11.44
N SER A 15 1.62 6.21 12.03
CA SER A 15 2.99 5.67 11.76
C SER A 15 3.87 6.32 10.68
N LEU A 16 3.42 7.33 9.94
CA LEU A 16 4.35 8.06 9.07
C LEU A 16 5.20 9.02 9.91
N GLN A 17 6.40 8.59 10.31
CA GLN A 17 7.43 9.52 10.77
C GLN A 17 7.63 10.58 9.67
N SER A 18 7.66 11.86 10.06
CA SER A 18 7.61 13.04 9.19
C SER A 18 8.76 13.16 8.17
N THR A 19 9.70 12.22 8.16
CA THR A 19 10.89 12.20 7.31
C THR A 19 10.76 11.32 6.07
N ASN A 20 9.66 10.59 5.89
CA ASN A 20 9.51 9.64 4.78
C ASN A 20 8.77 10.27 3.59
N CYS A 21 9.47 10.42 2.46
CA CYS A 21 8.85 10.80 1.19
C CYS A 21 8.10 9.59 0.60
N ILE A 22 6.78 9.73 0.43
CA ILE A 22 5.95 8.74 -0.25
C ILE A 22 6.11 8.97 -1.75
N LEU A 23 6.53 7.94 -2.48
CA LEU A 23 6.72 7.99 -3.92
C LEU A 23 5.55 7.37 -4.68
N SER A 24 4.96 6.32 -4.12
CA SER A 24 3.87 5.58 -4.77
C SER A 24 2.87 5.07 -3.74
N SER A 25 1.63 4.91 -4.20
CA SER A 25 0.56 4.26 -3.47
C SER A 25 -0.07 3.18 -4.35
N CYS A 26 -0.51 2.08 -3.75
CA CYS A 26 -1.20 1.00 -4.42
C CYS A 26 -2.33 0.49 -3.53
N ILE A 27 -3.40 0.00 -4.15
CA ILE A 27 -4.52 -0.64 -3.45
C ILE A 27 -4.48 -2.11 -3.84
N ALA A 28 -4.39 -2.99 -2.85
CA ALA A 28 -4.30 -4.44 -3.08
C ALA A 28 -4.97 -5.19 -1.94
N ASP A 29 -5.61 -6.31 -2.25
CA ASP A 29 -6.11 -7.25 -1.26
C ASP A 29 -4.98 -8.28 -1.02
N LEU A 30 -4.23 -8.10 0.07
CA LEU A 30 -3.05 -8.91 0.36
C LEU A 30 -3.37 -10.15 1.17
N ASN A 31 -4.46 -10.13 1.93
CA ASN A 31 -4.87 -11.23 2.80
C ASN A 31 -6.03 -12.05 2.22
N MET A 32 -6.50 -11.69 1.02
CA MET A 32 -7.58 -12.33 0.29
C MET A 32 -8.92 -12.32 1.05
N ASP A 33 -9.13 -11.32 1.91
CA ASP A 33 -10.34 -11.17 2.72
C ASP A 33 -11.44 -10.34 2.05
N SER A 34 -11.25 -9.96 0.78
CA SER A 34 -12.11 -9.07 -0.01
C SER A 34 -12.13 -7.61 0.45
N VAL A 35 -11.28 -7.23 1.40
CA VAL A 35 -11.09 -5.85 1.88
C VAL A 35 -9.73 -5.35 1.42
N ASN A 36 -9.73 -4.40 0.50
CA ASN A 36 -8.48 -3.88 -0.02
C ASN A 36 -7.66 -3.13 1.05
N GLU A 37 -6.38 -3.48 1.15
CA GLU A 37 -5.36 -2.72 1.85
C GLU A 37 -4.79 -1.58 1.00
N ILE A 38 -4.21 -0.59 1.69
CA ILE A 38 -3.43 0.49 1.10
C ILE A 38 -1.96 0.22 1.32
N LEU A 39 -1.19 0.18 0.24
CA LEU A 39 0.25 0.10 0.26
C LEU A 39 0.85 1.45 -0.06
N LEU A 40 1.83 1.90 0.71
CA LEU A 40 2.58 3.13 0.48
C LEU A 40 4.07 2.82 0.35
N GLY A 41 4.63 3.12 -0.82
CA GLY A 41 6.04 2.98 -1.12
C GLY A 41 6.78 4.28 -0.84
N THR A 42 7.89 4.18 -0.10
CA THR A 42 8.68 5.35 0.29
C THR A 42 10.08 5.32 -0.32
N TYR A 43 10.67 6.52 -0.44
CA TYR A 43 12.06 6.68 -0.86
C TYR A 43 13.05 6.09 0.17
N SER A 44 12.63 5.99 1.43
CA SER A 44 13.39 5.39 2.53
C SER A 44 13.56 3.88 2.41
N ARG A 45 13.11 3.28 1.29
CA ARG A 45 13.17 1.83 1.00
C ARG A 45 12.21 1.02 1.84
N GLU A 46 11.10 1.63 2.24
CA GLU A 46 10.09 1.01 3.10
C GLU A 46 8.73 1.04 2.39
N VAL A 47 8.03 -0.10 2.43
CA VAL A 47 6.63 -0.20 2.03
C VAL A 47 5.80 -0.40 3.29
N PHE A 48 4.82 0.47 3.47
CA PHE A 48 3.85 0.39 4.55
C PHE A 48 2.56 -0.23 4.03
N VAL A 49 2.02 -1.20 4.76
CA VAL A 49 0.74 -1.85 4.44
C VAL A 49 -0.28 -1.44 5.50
N PHE A 50 -1.34 -0.79 5.07
CA PHE A 50 -2.43 -0.34 5.93
C PHE A 50 -3.69 -1.12 5.62
N SER A 51 -4.29 -1.70 6.65
CA SER A 51 -5.63 -2.30 6.55
C SER A 51 -6.65 -1.49 7.32
N TYR A 52 -7.87 -1.53 6.79
CA TYR A 52 -9.00 -0.86 7.37
C TYR A 52 -9.74 -1.79 8.32
N SER A 53 -9.65 -1.53 9.63
CA SER A 53 -10.37 -2.31 10.61
C SER A 53 -11.80 -1.77 10.78
N SER A 54 -12.78 -2.45 10.18
CA SER A 54 -14.20 -2.07 10.32
C SER A 54 -14.67 -2.04 11.79
N ARG A 55 -14.12 -2.92 12.65
CA ARG A 55 -14.45 -2.95 14.09
C ARG A 55 -14.11 -1.67 14.84
N HIS A 56 -13.01 -1.01 14.47
CA HIS A 56 -12.56 0.22 15.13
C HIS A 56 -12.75 1.47 14.25
N SER A 57 -13.27 1.30 13.02
CA SER A 57 -13.40 2.35 11.99
C SER A 57 -12.10 3.14 11.81
N LYS A 58 -10.95 2.46 11.84
CA LYS A 58 -9.62 3.08 11.83
C LYS A 58 -8.66 2.27 10.96
N TRP A 59 -7.77 2.99 10.28
CA TRP A 59 -6.62 2.42 9.60
C TRP A 59 -5.57 1.99 10.60
N LYS A 60 -5.06 0.78 10.43
CA LYS A 60 -3.96 0.23 11.21
C LYS A 60 -2.84 -0.17 10.26
N LEU A 61 -1.60 0.09 10.66
CA LEU A 61 -0.45 -0.49 9.98
C LEU A 61 -0.47 -2.00 10.25
N LEU A 62 -0.63 -2.80 9.20
CA LEU A 62 -0.54 -4.25 9.26
C LEU A 62 0.91 -4.71 9.28
N ASP A 63 1.67 -4.25 8.29
CA ASP A 63 3.02 -4.71 8.06
C ASP A 63 3.88 -3.58 7.47
N LYS A 64 5.18 -3.73 7.64
CA LYS A 64 6.20 -2.86 7.08
C LYS A 64 7.29 -3.73 6.46
N ARG A 65 7.45 -3.62 5.15
CA ARG A 65 8.50 -4.32 4.40
C ARG A 65 9.62 -3.36 4.05
N LYS A 66 10.85 -3.76 4.35
CA LYS A 66 12.05 -3.02 3.96
C LYS A 66 12.66 -3.68 2.73
N PHE A 67 13.01 -2.86 1.74
CA PHE A 67 13.69 -3.26 0.52
C PHE A 67 15.13 -2.75 0.51
N ASP A 68 15.95 -3.30 -0.37
CA ASP A 68 17.35 -2.90 -0.50
C ASP A 68 17.54 -1.57 -1.24
N SER A 69 16.51 -1.10 -1.95
CA SER A 69 16.54 0.15 -2.70
C SER A 69 15.20 0.89 -2.72
N PRO A 70 15.18 2.19 -3.07
CA PRO A 70 13.98 3.01 -2.99
C PRO A 70 12.86 2.45 -3.87
N VAL A 71 11.63 2.45 -3.33
CA VAL A 71 10.45 1.96 -4.04
C VAL A 71 9.93 3.07 -4.92
N HIS A 72 10.01 2.87 -6.23
CA HIS A 72 9.61 3.88 -7.21
C HIS A 72 8.13 3.76 -7.57
N SER A 73 7.67 2.53 -7.79
CA SER A 73 6.27 2.26 -8.14
C SER A 73 5.84 0.89 -7.65
N MET A 74 4.53 0.69 -7.52
CA MET A 74 3.93 -0.58 -7.12
C MET A 74 2.67 -0.80 -7.94
N CYS A 75 2.39 -2.04 -8.29
CA CYS A 75 1.17 -2.43 -8.99
C CYS A 75 0.66 -3.77 -8.48
N TYR A 76 -0.65 -3.95 -8.50
CA TYR A 76 -1.31 -5.18 -8.10
C TYR A 76 -2.14 -5.69 -9.27
N LEU A 77 -1.64 -6.71 -9.95
CA LEU A 77 -2.24 -7.26 -11.17
C LEU A 77 -1.98 -8.77 -11.28
N ASP A 78 -2.82 -9.45 -12.03
CA ASP A 78 -2.59 -10.84 -12.42
C ASP A 78 -1.56 -10.86 -13.56
N LEU A 79 -0.34 -11.27 -13.23
CA LEU A 79 0.78 -11.36 -14.16
C LEU A 79 0.90 -12.76 -14.77
N THR A 80 0.48 -13.79 -14.03
CA THR A 80 0.61 -15.19 -14.44
C THR A 80 -0.55 -15.70 -15.29
N GLY A 81 -1.67 -14.96 -15.30
CA GLY A 81 -2.90 -15.31 -16.00
C GLY A 81 -3.67 -16.44 -15.33
N ASP A 82 -3.40 -16.70 -14.04
CA ASP A 82 -4.05 -17.76 -13.26
C ASP A 82 -5.29 -17.26 -12.49
N GLY A 83 -5.58 -15.95 -12.57
CA GLY A 83 -6.67 -15.29 -11.86
C GLY A 83 -6.31 -14.78 -10.46
N MET A 84 -5.11 -15.11 -9.96
CA MET A 84 -4.55 -14.54 -8.73
C MET A 84 -3.77 -13.28 -9.09
N LYS A 85 -3.89 -12.24 -8.27
CA LYS A 85 -3.14 -11.00 -8.50
C LYS A 85 -1.88 -11.01 -7.66
N GLU A 86 -0.74 -10.76 -8.30
CA GLU A 86 0.53 -10.57 -7.63
C GLU A 86 0.82 -9.07 -7.40
N LEU A 87 1.52 -8.80 -6.31
CA LEU A 87 2.05 -7.48 -6.00
C LEU A 87 3.42 -7.31 -6.66
N VAL A 88 3.49 -6.42 -7.63
CA VAL A 88 4.72 -6.02 -8.32
C VAL A 88 5.26 -4.74 -7.67
N VAL A 89 6.47 -4.80 -7.12
CA VAL A 89 7.18 -3.67 -6.51
C VAL A 89 8.38 -3.32 -7.38
N LEU A 90 8.35 -2.14 -7.98
CA LEU A 90 9.44 -1.60 -8.77
C LEU A 90 10.36 -0.78 -7.87
N THR A 91 11.62 -1.18 -7.81
CA THR A 91 12.68 -0.47 -7.07
C THR A 91 13.77 0.01 -8.02
N GLN A 92 14.64 0.90 -7.56
CA GLN A 92 15.77 1.39 -8.39
C GLN A 92 16.74 0.28 -8.82
N ARG A 93 16.82 -0.83 -8.09
CA ARG A 93 17.72 -1.95 -8.40
C ARG A 93 17.06 -3.06 -9.21
N GLY A 94 15.73 -3.11 -9.28
CA GLY A 94 15.02 -4.18 -9.96
C GLY A 94 13.55 -4.28 -9.58
N VAL A 95 12.91 -5.32 -10.08
CA VAL A 95 11.49 -5.62 -9.87
C VAL A 95 11.36 -6.79 -8.91
N TYR A 96 10.54 -6.63 -7.89
CA TYR A 96 10.13 -7.71 -6.99
C TYR A 96 8.69 -8.09 -7.30
N ILE A 97 8.41 -9.38 -7.44
CA ILE A 97 7.05 -9.91 -7.63
C ILE A 97 6.75 -10.74 -6.39
N LEU A 98 5.67 -10.39 -5.70
CA LEU A 98 5.22 -11.01 -4.47
C LEU A 98 3.86 -11.63 -4.74
N GLN A 99 3.77 -12.94 -4.57
CA GLN A 99 2.55 -13.74 -4.66
C GLN A 99 2.07 -14.13 -3.26
#